data_AF-A0A550GKR7-F1
#
_entry.id   AF-A0A550GKR7-F1
#
_cell.length_a   1.000
_cell.length_b   1.000
_cell.length_c   1.000
_cell.angle_alpha   90.00
_cell.angle_beta   90.00
_cell.angle_gamma   90.00
#
_symmetry.space_group_name_H-M   'P 1'
#
loop_
_entity.id
_entity.type
_entity.pdbx_description
1 polymer ?
#
loop_
_entity_poly.entity_id
_entity_poly.type
_entity_poly.pdbx_seq_one_letter_code
_entity_poly.pdbx_strand_id
1 'polypeptide(L)'
;PGLANVANKEQVFDVAYLNNPSTDNPKKIVPKTSVKVKEGTLTLPDFYDTVKTLDQTVDVDYYLPGCPPTPDQILTSVGSIVENKLPQK
;
A
#
# COMPACT_ATOMS: atom_id res chain seq x y z
N PRO A 1 -5.58 -4.02 3.66
CA PRO A 1 -5.58 -2.91 2.68
C PRO A 1 -6.71 -2.99 1.65
N GLY A 2 -6.87 -4.12 0.93
CA GLY A 2 -7.85 -4.23 -0.16
C GLY A 2 -9.31 -3.97 0.20
N LEU A 3 -9.71 -4.16 1.46
CA LEU A 3 -11.08 -3.84 1.91
C LEU A 3 -11.42 -2.35 1.79
N ALA A 4 -10.43 -1.45 1.73
CA ALA A 4 -10.67 -0.02 1.51
C ALA A 4 -11.34 0.26 0.16
N ASN A 5 -11.27 -0.66 -0.81
CA ASN A 5 -11.87 -0.50 -2.14
C ASN A 5 -13.41 -0.46 -2.15
N VAL A 6 -14.08 -0.69 -1.02
CA VAL A 6 -15.54 -0.47 -0.89
C VAL A 6 -15.89 1.01 -0.66
N ALA A 7 -14.88 1.86 -0.48
CA ALA A 7 -14.98 3.29 -0.27
C ALA A 7 -14.00 4.03 -1.20
N ASN A 8 -14.13 5.35 -1.30
CA ASN A 8 -13.18 6.21 -2.04
C ASN A 8 -12.20 6.92 -1.10
N LYS A 9 -11.20 7.62 -1.66
CA LYS A 9 -10.20 8.39 -0.92
C LYS A 9 -10.83 9.37 0.06
N GLU A 10 -11.87 10.09 -0.37
CA GLU A 10 -12.53 11.11 0.45
C GLU A 10 -13.15 10.49 1.71
N GLN A 11 -13.87 9.39 1.57
CA GLN A 11 -14.47 8.66 2.69
C GLN A 11 -13.42 8.09 3.64
N VAL A 12 -12.32 7.56 3.11
CA VAL A 12 -11.19 7.10 3.94
C VAL A 12 -10.57 8.26 4.71
N PHE A 13 -10.38 9.41 4.07
CA PHE A 13 -9.80 10.60 4.69
C PHE A 13 -10.73 11.22 5.73
N ASP A 14 -12.03 11.19 5.48
CA ASP A 14 -13.05 11.66 6.41
C ASP A 14 -12.94 10.94 7.76
N VAL A 15 -12.91 9.61 7.74
CA VAL A 15 -12.74 8.83 8.99
C VAL A 15 -11.33 8.96 9.55
N ALA A 16 -10.28 8.92 8.72
CA ALA A 16 -8.91 8.90 9.22
C ALA A 16 -8.44 10.23 9.83
N TYR A 17 -8.94 11.37 9.32
CA TYR A 17 -8.39 12.70 9.65
C TYR A 17 -9.41 13.72 10.15
N LEU A 18 -10.72 13.48 9.99
CA LEU A 18 -11.77 14.46 10.33
C LEU A 18 -12.74 13.96 11.40
N ASN A 19 -13.46 12.87 11.11
CA ASN A 19 -14.61 12.39 11.88
C ASN A 19 -14.28 11.09 12.65
N ASN A 20 -13.22 11.13 13.45
CA ASN A 20 -12.87 10.05 14.38
C ASN A 20 -12.85 10.59 15.82
N PRO A 21 -13.50 9.91 16.78
CA PRO A 21 -13.64 10.41 18.15
C PRO A 21 -12.33 10.81 18.84
N SER A 22 -11.20 10.21 18.47
CA SER A 22 -9.89 10.50 19.07
C SER A 22 -9.05 11.51 18.28
N THR A 23 -9.53 12.00 17.14
CA THR A 23 -8.77 12.91 16.27
C THR A 23 -8.94 14.37 16.70
N ASP A 24 -7.89 14.96 17.26
CA ASP A 24 -7.83 16.40 17.54
C ASP A 24 -7.39 17.18 16.29
N ASN A 25 -8.37 17.61 15.48
CA ASN A 25 -8.13 18.39 14.26
C ASN A 25 -9.17 19.51 14.08
N PRO A 26 -9.17 20.54 14.96
CA PRO A 26 -10.18 21.61 14.94
C PRO A 26 -10.15 22.43 13.64
N LYS A 27 -9.01 22.45 12.94
CA LYS A 27 -8.82 23.17 11.67
C LYS A 27 -9.18 22.32 10.44
N LYS A 28 -9.60 21.06 10.63
CA LYS A 28 -9.99 20.12 9.57
C LYS A 28 -8.96 20.02 8.44
N ILE A 29 -7.67 19.98 8.82
CA ILE A 29 -6.57 19.90 7.86
C ILE A 29 -6.38 18.44 7.45
N VAL A 30 -6.36 18.18 6.14
CA VAL A 30 -6.06 16.86 5.57
C VAL A 30 -4.68 16.86 4.90
N PRO A 31 -4.02 15.69 4.78
CA PRO A 31 -2.77 15.57 4.04
C PRO A 31 -2.88 16.05 2.60
N LYS A 32 -1.86 16.76 2.11
CA LYS A 32 -1.72 17.21 0.72
C LYS A 32 -0.45 16.63 0.11
N THR A 33 -0.45 16.42 -1.20
CA THR A 33 0.70 15.86 -1.93
C THR A 33 1.89 16.82 -2.01
N SER A 34 1.67 18.13 -1.81
CA SER A 34 2.73 19.12 -1.73
C SER A 34 2.35 20.27 -0.79
N VAL A 35 3.26 20.66 0.10
CA VAL A 35 3.12 21.82 1.00
C VAL A 35 4.45 22.56 1.09
N LYS A 36 4.41 23.89 1.03
CA LYS A 36 5.59 24.74 1.24
C LYS A 36 5.70 25.14 2.71
N VAL A 37 6.83 24.80 3.33
CA VAL A 37 7.22 25.17 4.70
C VAL A 37 8.52 25.97 4.68
N LYS A 38 9.04 26.40 5.84
CA LYS A 38 10.26 27.22 5.90
C LYS A 38 11.49 26.44 5.41
N GLU A 39 11.51 25.16 5.70
CA GLU A 39 12.57 24.21 5.40
C GLU A 39 12.56 23.73 3.94
N GLY A 40 11.48 24.01 3.18
CA GLY A 40 11.36 23.65 1.77
C GLY A 40 9.96 23.18 1.38
N THR A 41 9.86 22.48 0.24
CA THR A 41 8.62 21.84 -0.20
C THR A 41 8.61 20.39 0.27
N LEU A 42 7.62 20.01 1.08
CA LEU A 42 7.38 18.64 1.49
C LEU A 42 6.40 17.99 0.52
N THR A 43 6.65 16.74 0.15
CA THR A 43 5.79 15.97 -0.76
C THR A 43 5.30 14.68 -0.13
N LEU A 44 4.05 14.33 -0.40
CA LEU A 44 3.46 13.03 -0.09
C LEU A 44 3.04 12.35 -1.41
N PRO A 45 3.12 11.02 -1.50
CA PRO A 45 2.58 10.30 -2.64
C PRO A 45 1.07 10.51 -2.75
N ASP A 46 0.55 10.38 -3.96
CA ASP A 46 -0.89 10.39 -4.18
C ASP A 46 -1.53 9.16 -3.53
N PHE A 47 -2.62 9.41 -2.81
CA PHE A 47 -3.51 8.35 -2.33
C PHE A 47 -4.53 8.05 -3.44
N TYR A 48 -4.49 6.84 -3.98
CA TYR A 48 -5.42 6.36 -5.01
C TYR A 48 -6.74 5.90 -4.39
N ASP A 49 -7.82 5.97 -5.17
CA ASP A 49 -9.15 5.49 -4.74
C ASP A 49 -9.23 3.97 -4.61
N THR A 50 -8.28 3.22 -5.18
CA THR A 50 -8.38 1.76 -5.24
C THR A 50 -7.00 1.14 -5.10
N VAL A 51 -6.90 0.18 -4.18
CA VAL A 51 -5.75 -0.71 -4.05
C VAL A 51 -5.80 -1.73 -5.19
N LYS A 52 -4.66 -1.87 -5.88
CA LYS A 52 -4.46 -2.89 -6.92
C LYS A 52 -3.51 -3.97 -6.41
N THR A 53 -3.70 -5.18 -6.89
CA THR A 53 -2.67 -6.22 -6.78
C THR A 53 -1.51 -5.90 -7.73
N LEU A 54 -0.32 -6.48 -7.48
CA LEU A 54 0.87 -6.15 -8.27
C LEU A 54 0.71 -6.51 -9.76
N ASP A 55 0.07 -7.66 -10.02
CA ASP A 55 -0.23 -8.21 -11.34
C ASP A 55 -1.24 -7.42 -12.17
N GLN A 56 -2.01 -6.54 -11.54
CA GLN A 56 -2.85 -5.56 -12.24
C GLN A 56 -2.06 -4.36 -12.75
N THR A 57 -0.80 -4.21 -12.35
CA THR A 57 0.04 -3.04 -12.67
C THR A 57 1.27 -3.42 -13.49
N VAL A 58 1.86 -4.59 -13.24
CA VAL A 58 3.04 -5.11 -13.94
C VAL A 58 2.88 -6.61 -14.18
N ASP A 59 3.59 -7.14 -15.17
CA ASP A 59 3.67 -8.58 -15.39
C ASP A 59 4.43 -9.25 -14.23
N VAL A 60 3.82 -10.27 -13.61
CA VAL A 60 4.36 -10.98 -12.45
C VAL A 60 4.64 -12.42 -12.83
N ASP A 61 5.88 -12.88 -12.61
CA ASP A 61 6.30 -14.23 -12.99
C ASP A 61 5.84 -15.30 -12.00
N TYR A 62 5.89 -15.01 -10.70
CA TYR A 62 5.55 -15.98 -9.64
C TYR A 62 4.88 -15.30 -8.44
N TYR A 63 4.05 -16.08 -7.74
CA TYR A 63 3.38 -15.65 -6.50
C TYR A 63 3.86 -16.48 -5.32
N LEU A 64 4.19 -15.81 -4.22
CA LEU A 64 4.44 -16.43 -2.93
C LEU A 64 3.31 -16.05 -1.96
N PRO A 65 2.28 -16.89 -1.79
CA PRO A 65 1.14 -16.55 -0.94
C PRO A 65 1.50 -16.61 0.55
N GLY A 66 0.92 -15.70 1.33
CA GLY A 66 1.01 -15.68 2.79
C GLY A 66 0.87 -14.27 3.38
N CYS A 67 0.44 -14.16 4.63
CA CYS A 67 0.30 -12.88 5.35
C CYS A 67 0.90 -12.97 6.77
N PRO A 68 2.24 -13.05 6.91
CA PRO A 68 3.24 -13.21 5.84
C PRO A 68 3.44 -14.70 5.44
N PRO A 69 4.15 -14.98 4.33
CA PRO A 69 4.62 -16.34 4.01
C PRO A 69 5.54 -16.89 5.10
N THR A 70 5.63 -18.21 5.26
CA THR A 70 6.51 -18.79 6.28
C THR A 70 7.99 -18.67 5.89
N PRO A 71 8.93 -18.62 6.86
CA PRO A 71 10.36 -18.58 6.56
C PRO A 71 10.82 -19.72 5.65
N ASP A 72 10.34 -20.94 5.88
CA ASP A 72 10.67 -22.10 5.05
C ASP A 72 10.18 -21.93 3.61
N GLN A 73 8.97 -21.42 3.41
CA GLN A 73 8.44 -21.13 2.07
C GLN A 73 9.28 -20.08 1.33
N ILE A 74 9.74 -19.05 2.05
CA ILE A 74 10.63 -18.02 1.49
C ILE A 74 11.96 -18.65 1.08
N LEU A 75 12.59 -19.44 1.96
CA LEU A 75 13.86 -20.11 1.70
C LEU A 75 13.75 -21.09 0.51
N THR A 76 12.70 -21.91 0.46
CA THR A 76 12.47 -22.82 -0.67
C THR A 76 12.26 -22.06 -1.98
N SER A 77 11.53 -20.94 -1.95
CA SER A 77 11.28 -20.12 -3.15
C SER A 77 12.58 -19.52 -3.67
N VAL A 78 13.37 -18.89 -2.79
CA VAL A 78 14.67 -18.32 -3.15
C VAL A 78 15.64 -19.41 -3.63
N GLY A 79 15.69 -20.55 -2.94
CA GLY A 79 16.50 -21.70 -3.36
C GLY A 79 16.13 -22.23 -4.74
N SER A 80 14.84 -22.32 -5.07
CA SER A 80 14.38 -22.76 -6.39
C SER A 80 14.78 -21.81 -7.51
N ILE A 81 14.84 -20.50 -7.24
CA ILE A 81 15.38 -19.50 -8.18
C ILE A 81 16.87 -19.76 -8.42
N VAL A 82 17.66 -19.91 -7.35
CA VAL A 82 19.11 -20.11 -7.44
C VAL A 82 19.46 -21.43 -8.14
N GLU A 83 18.69 -22.49 -7.90
CA GLU A 83 18.90 -23.81 -8.51
C GLU A 83 18.32 -23.92 -9.93
N ASN A 84 17.68 -22.87 -10.45
CA ASN A 84 16.98 -22.87 -11.73
C ASN A 84 15.91 -23.98 -11.86
N LYS A 85 15.17 -24.22 -10.76
CA LYS A 85 14.10 -25.22 -10.64
C LYS A 85 12.71 -24.59 -10.54
N LEU A 86 12.54 -23.40 -11.09
CA LEU A 86 11.25 -22.71 -11.07
C LEU A 86 10.23 -23.43 -11.95
N PRO A 87 8.94 -23.47 -11.56
CA PRO A 87 7.89 -23.96 -12.43
C PRO A 87 7.80 -23.09 -13.70
N GLN A 88 7.30 -23.65 -14.80
CA GLN A 88 7.01 -22.84 -15.99
C GLN A 88 5.96 -21.78 -15.64
N LYS A 89 6.16 -20.56 -16.14
CA LYS A 89 5.22 -19.43 -15.99
C LYS A 89 3.86 -19.75 -16.58
#